data_AF-A8C8L3-F1
#
_entry.id   AF-A8C8L3-F1
#
_cell.length_a   1.000
_cell.length_b   1.000
_cell.length_c   1.000
_cell.angle_alpha   90.00
_cell.angle_beta   90.00
_cell.angle_gamma   90.00
#
_symmetry.space_group_name_H-M   'P 1'
#
loop_
_entity.id
_entity.type
_entity.pdbx_description
1 polymer ?
#
loop_
_entity_poly.entity_id
_entity_poly.type
_entity_poly.pdbx_seq_one_letter_code
_entity_poly.pdbx_strand_id
1 'polypeptide(L)' 'MVVQGEIVCVTGAAGFIGSWLVKRLLEHGYIVRATVR' A
#
# COMPACT_ATOMS: atom_id res chain seq x y z
N MET A 1 -0.36 -21.48 8.61
CA MET A 1 -0.20 -21.02 7.21
C MET A 1 -0.56 -19.56 7.20
N VAL A 2 0.40 -18.65 7.05
CA VAL A 2 0.11 -17.21 6.99
C VAL A 2 -0.41 -16.93 5.59
N VAL A 3 -1.67 -16.52 5.47
CA VAL A 3 -2.15 -15.91 4.23
C VAL A 3 -1.40 -14.59 4.07
N GLN A 4 -0.37 -14.56 3.23
CA GLN A 4 0.28 -13.31 2.87
C GLN A 4 -0.79 -12.44 2.21
N GLY A 5 -1.02 -11.23 2.74
CA GLY A 5 -1.99 -10.32 2.14
C GLY A 5 -1.61 -10.01 0.68
N GLU A 6 -2.62 -9.77 -0.15
CA GLU A 6 -2.44 -9.58 -1.58
C GLU A 6 -1.43 -8.47 -1.88
N ILE A 7 -0.69 -8.61 -2.99
CA ILE A 7 0.29 -7.63 -3.43
C ILE A 7 -0.41 -6.60 -4.31
N VAL A 8 -0.34 -5.31 -3.92
CA VAL A 8 -1.00 -4.20 -4.63
C VAL A 8 0.00 -3.11 -5.02
N CYS A 9 -0.24 -2.41 -6.13
CA CYS A 9 0.57 -1.26 -6.57
C CYS A 9 -0.17 0.05 -6.27
N VAL A 10 0.51 1.02 -5.66
CA VAL A 10 -0.01 2.37 -5.43
C VAL A 10 0.86 3.38 -6.17
N THR A 11 0.25 4.14 -7.08
CA THR A 11 0.88 5.25 -7.81
C THR A 11 0.70 6.58 -7.11
N GLY A 12 1.70 7.45 -7.14
CA GLY A 12 1.63 8.75 -6.46
C GLY A 12 1.59 8.61 -4.95
N ALA A 13 2.32 7.63 -4.41
CA ALA A 13 2.28 7.25 -3.00
C ALA A 13 2.77 8.35 -2.03
N ALA A 14 3.53 9.33 -2.53
CA ALA A 14 3.95 10.50 -1.75
C ALA A 14 2.85 11.57 -1.60
N GLY A 15 1.75 11.48 -2.34
CA GLY A 15 0.64 12.44 -2.23
C GLY A 15 -0.16 12.28 -0.95
N PHE A 16 -0.98 13.29 -0.62
CA PHE A 16 -1.85 13.26 0.58
C PHE A 16 -2.75 12.01 0.61
N ILE A 17 -3.43 11.71 -0.49
CA ILE A 17 -4.30 10.53 -0.60
C ILE A 17 -3.46 9.25 -0.68
N GLY A 18 -2.42 9.25 -1.52
CA GLY A 18 -1.56 8.08 -1.75
C GLY A 18 -0.94 7.57 -0.45
N SER A 19 -0.37 8.47 0.36
CA SER A 19 0.27 8.11 1.63
C SER A 19 -0.71 7.55 2.65
N TRP A 20 -1.92 8.14 2.76
CA TRP A 20 -2.95 7.63 3.66
C TRP A 20 -3.52 6.27 3.20
N LEU A 21 -3.68 6.09 1.89
CA LEU A 21 -4.11 4.81 1.31
C LEU A 21 -3.07 3.70 1.59
N VAL A 22 -1.78 3.98 1.39
CA VAL A 22 -0.70 3.03 1.72
C VAL A 22 -0.78 2.64 3.20
N LYS A 23 -0.92 3.61 4.11
CA LYS A 23 -1.07 3.34 5.55
C LYS A 23 -2.23 2.37 5.81
N ARG A 24 -3.41 2.64 5.26
CA ARG A 24 -4.60 1.78 5.44
C ARG A 24 -4.39 0.38 4.87
N LEU A 25 -3.79 0.24 3.68
CA LEU A 25 -3.53 -1.06 3.08
C LEU A 25 -2.57 -1.89 3.93
N LEU A 26 -1.52 -1.28 4.49
CA LEU A 26 -0.62 -1.95 5.42
C LEU A 26 -1.33 -2.40 6.71
N GLU A 27 -2.20 -1.57 7.29
CA GLU A 27 -3.03 -1.93 8.45
C GLU A 27 -3.97 -3.12 8.16
N HIS A 28 -4.39 -3.30 6.91
CA HIS A 28 -5.22 -4.44 6.47
C HIS A 28 -4.38 -5.67 6.04
N GLY A 29 -3.06 -5.62 6.22
CA GLY A 29 -2.15 -6.74 5.95
C GLY A 29 -1.73 -6.91 4.49
N TYR A 30 -2.01 -5.94 3.61
CA TYR A 30 -1.56 -5.98 2.23
C TYR A 30 -0.05 -5.74 2.12
N ILE A 31 0.55 -6.31 1.07
CA ILE A 31 1.92 -5.99 0.66
C ILE A 31 1.83 -4.88 -0.40
N VAL A 32 2.32 -3.69 -0.06
CA VAL A 32 2.16 -2.50 -0.92
C VAL A 32 3.45 -2.18 -1.68
N ARG A 33 3.36 -2.10 -3.00
CA ARG A 33 4.38 -1.52 -3.89
C ARG A 33 4.03 -0.08 -4.21
N ALA A 34 4.68 0.84 -3.51
CA ALA A 34 4.47 2.27 -3.66
C ALA A 34 5.42 2.87 -4.72
N THR A 35 4.90 3.68 -5.63
CA THR A 35 5.72 4.44 -6.59
C THR A 35 5.61 5.95 -6.34
N VAL A 36 6.73 6.64 -6.57
CA VAL A 36 6.94 8.08 -6.41
C VAL A 36 7.58 8.65 -7.68
N ARG A 37 7.73 9.98 -7.79
CA ARG A 37 8.52 10.62 -8.86
C ARG A 37 9.98 10.70 -8.46
#